data_AF-A0A511NIW9-F1
#
_entry.id   AF-A0A511NIW9-F1
#
_cell.length_a   1.000
_cell.length_b   1.000
_cell.length_c   1.000
_cell.angle_alpha   90.00
_cell.angle_beta   90.00
_cell.angle_gamma   90.00
#
_symmetry.space_group_name_H-M   'P 1'
#
loop_
_entity.id
_entity.type
_entity.pdbx_description
1 polymer ?
#
loop_
_entity_poly.entity_id
_entity_poly.type
_entity_poly.pdbx_seq_one_letter_code
_entity_poly.pdbx_strand_id
1 'polypeptide(L)'
;MANLEWFPINPLLDEKGAFYSLANEKEAKDALKPVALTAGDNPFSQSEVIQRSISTNMAAELGILTSNTSGSYNSFCFSYEAMLFTDKIVSTPIAGKIYGTRWGAGLRVVLNVSDLKGEAQLKFGAIAASAELGLAKVEYRINTIGFNDPAILKLFPDPGEFNFATYSKIIEASAAVKKYMAENIDKLQAQPFQVYMSSEYKNNDFDKARAVIYAANQLKNRNSLFKAITSAQGKYDVGLIRGFYQMMGILDERYEPSRNDKRKAEQFLSS
;
A
#
# COMPACT_ATOMS: atom_id res chain seq x y z
N MET A 1 -7.50 -17.97 -12.28
CA MET A 1 -6.07 -17.70 -12.01
C MET A 1 -6.03 -16.49 -11.10
N ALA A 2 -5.21 -16.48 -10.05
CA ALA A 2 -5.05 -15.30 -9.23
C ALA A 2 -4.47 -14.17 -10.10
N ASN A 3 -5.04 -12.96 -10.00
CA ASN A 3 -4.41 -11.77 -10.57
C ASN A 3 -3.21 -11.45 -9.69
N LEU A 4 -1.99 -11.59 -10.20
CA LEU A 4 -0.78 -11.38 -9.42
C LEU A 4 -0.18 -10.02 -9.74
N GLU A 5 0.30 -9.33 -8.71
CA GLU A 5 0.96 -8.03 -8.84
C GLU A 5 2.17 -7.96 -7.89
N TRP A 6 3.17 -7.16 -8.24
CA TRP A 6 4.26 -6.81 -7.33
C TRP A 6 3.75 -5.84 -6.30
N PHE A 7 4.19 -5.91 -5.04
CA PHE A 7 3.87 -4.96 -3.97
C PHE A 7 5.15 -4.53 -3.25
N PRO A 8 5.34 -3.23 -2.99
CA PRO A 8 6.49 -2.78 -2.23
C PRO A 8 6.36 -3.21 -0.78
N ILE A 9 7.46 -3.66 -0.20
CA ILE A 9 7.48 -4.15 1.17
C ILE A 9 8.67 -3.55 1.91
N ASN A 10 8.56 -3.44 3.23
CA ASN A 10 9.69 -3.15 4.08
C ASN A 10 10.72 -4.30 3.95
N PRO A 11 11.98 -4.02 3.60
CA PRO A 11 12.99 -5.06 3.39
C PRO A 11 13.46 -5.74 4.69
N LEU A 12 13.05 -5.25 5.87
CA LEU A 12 13.44 -5.83 7.14
C LEU A 12 12.90 -7.26 7.31
N LEU A 13 13.81 -8.17 7.61
CA LEU A 13 13.53 -9.56 7.92
C LEU A 13 13.79 -9.84 9.39
N ASP A 14 13.01 -10.74 9.99
CA ASP A 14 13.21 -11.21 11.35
C ASP A 14 14.38 -12.19 11.48
N GLU A 15 14.65 -12.64 12.71
CA GLU A 15 15.73 -13.60 13.02
C GLU A 15 15.59 -14.94 12.27
N LYS A 16 14.39 -15.26 11.78
CA LYS A 16 14.09 -16.49 11.01
C LYS A 16 14.12 -16.22 9.50
N GLY A 17 14.35 -14.99 9.07
CA GLY A 17 14.37 -14.56 7.68
C GLY A 17 12.97 -14.32 7.08
N ALA A 18 11.91 -14.22 7.89
CA ALA A 18 10.57 -13.85 7.44
C ALA A 18 10.39 -12.34 7.42
N PHE A 19 9.47 -11.82 6.58
CA PHE A 19 9.22 -10.38 6.52
C PHE A 19 8.58 -9.85 7.81
N TYR A 20 9.19 -8.83 8.43
CA TYR A 20 8.62 -8.19 9.62
C TYR A 20 7.24 -7.59 9.36
N SER A 21 7.03 -7.00 8.18
CA SER A 21 5.75 -6.40 7.78
C SER A 21 4.62 -7.43 7.70
N LEU A 22 4.93 -8.71 7.49
CA LEU A 22 3.93 -9.78 7.39
C LEU A 22 3.80 -10.61 8.68
N ALA A 23 4.47 -10.21 9.75
CA ALA A 23 4.57 -10.99 10.99
C ALA A 23 3.24 -11.15 11.75
N ASN A 24 2.24 -10.31 11.47
CA ASN A 24 0.91 -10.36 12.11
C ASN A 24 -0.07 -11.31 11.40
N GLU A 25 0.33 -11.93 10.29
CA GLU A 25 -0.52 -12.88 9.61
C GLU A 25 -0.60 -14.20 10.38
N LYS A 26 -1.82 -14.49 10.89
CA LYS A 26 -2.13 -15.62 11.79
C LYS A 26 -1.69 -17.00 11.29
N GLU A 27 -1.43 -17.15 9.99
CA GLU A 27 -1.21 -18.44 9.34
C GLU A 27 0.26 -18.79 9.08
N ALA A 28 1.23 -17.89 9.25
CA ALA A 28 2.57 -18.17 8.72
C ALA A 28 3.69 -17.24 9.23
N LYS A 29 3.69 -16.86 10.51
CA LYS A 29 4.69 -15.92 11.08
C LYS A 29 6.15 -16.30 10.77
N ASP A 30 6.45 -17.60 10.73
CA ASP A 30 7.81 -18.11 10.44
C ASP A 30 8.02 -18.53 8.97
N ALA A 31 6.98 -18.47 8.14
CA ALA A 31 6.98 -19.07 6.80
C ALA A 31 6.87 -18.04 5.65
N LEU A 32 6.48 -16.79 5.92
CA LEU A 32 6.43 -15.72 4.90
C LEU A 32 7.82 -15.13 4.65
N LYS A 33 8.68 -15.95 4.06
CA LYS A 33 10.06 -15.61 3.69
C LYS A 33 10.14 -15.14 2.23
N PRO A 34 11.14 -14.31 1.88
CA PRO A 34 11.40 -14.01 0.49
C PRO A 34 11.78 -15.28 -0.28
N VAL A 35 11.48 -15.29 -1.57
CA VAL A 35 11.99 -16.29 -2.51
C VAL A 35 13.49 -16.03 -2.67
N ALA A 36 14.33 -16.95 -2.18
CA ALA A 36 15.77 -16.76 -2.13
C ALA A 36 16.42 -16.66 -3.51
N LEU A 37 17.44 -15.81 -3.63
CA LEU A 37 18.37 -15.82 -4.75
C LEU A 37 19.21 -17.11 -4.73
N THR A 38 19.58 -17.61 -5.91
CA THR A 38 20.50 -18.74 -6.07
C THR A 38 21.91 -18.22 -6.43
N ALA A 39 22.95 -19.05 -6.25
CA ALA A 39 24.35 -18.64 -6.44
C ALA A 39 24.70 -18.13 -7.85
N GLY A 40 23.88 -18.42 -8.86
CA GLY A 40 24.05 -17.93 -10.23
C GLY A 40 23.25 -16.68 -10.57
N ASP A 41 22.39 -16.19 -9.67
CA ASP A 41 21.57 -15.03 -9.94
C ASP A 41 22.42 -13.74 -9.85
N ASN A 42 22.33 -12.87 -10.86
CA ASN A 42 22.85 -11.51 -10.75
C ASN A 42 21.79 -10.64 -10.04
N PRO A 43 22.06 -10.15 -8.81
CA PRO A 43 21.09 -9.37 -8.03
C PRO A 43 20.72 -8.02 -8.65
N PHE A 44 21.52 -7.52 -9.59
CA PHE A 44 21.39 -6.18 -10.16
C PHE A 44 21.35 -6.23 -11.70
N SER A 45 20.59 -7.17 -12.25
CA SER A 45 20.50 -7.42 -13.70
C SER A 45 19.60 -6.41 -14.44
N GLN A 46 18.72 -5.72 -13.72
CA GLN A 46 17.75 -4.78 -14.27
C GLN A 46 17.88 -3.41 -13.58
N SER A 47 17.50 -2.35 -14.30
CA SER A 47 17.39 -0.99 -13.76
C SER A 47 16.06 -0.38 -14.19
N GLU A 48 15.28 0.13 -13.23
CA GLU A 48 13.98 0.74 -13.53
C GLU A 48 13.63 1.86 -12.54
N VAL A 49 12.74 2.74 -13.00
CA VAL A 49 11.96 3.63 -12.14
C VAL A 49 10.55 3.10 -12.04
N ILE A 50 10.16 2.63 -10.86
CA ILE A 50 8.83 2.09 -10.60
C ILE A 50 8.02 3.16 -9.88
N GLN A 51 6.83 3.46 -10.39
CA GLN A 51 5.90 4.41 -9.77
C GLN A 51 4.57 3.72 -9.52
N ARG A 52 4.00 3.92 -8.34
CA ARG A 52 2.74 3.28 -7.98
C ARG A 52 1.96 4.00 -6.90
N SER A 53 0.65 3.89 -7.00
CA SER A 53 -0.28 4.27 -5.95
C SER A 53 -0.79 3.01 -5.24
N ILE A 54 -0.88 3.08 -3.91
CA ILE A 54 -1.33 2.01 -3.02
C ILE A 54 -2.21 2.67 -1.94
N SER A 55 -3.20 1.94 -1.40
CA SER A 55 -3.94 2.46 -0.24
C SER A 55 -3.00 2.64 0.97
N THR A 56 -3.29 3.62 1.82
CA THR A 56 -2.51 3.89 3.03
C THR A 56 -2.47 2.69 3.98
N ASN A 57 -3.59 1.98 4.14
CA ASN A 57 -3.66 0.77 4.97
C ASN A 57 -2.73 -0.33 4.46
N MET A 58 -2.78 -0.62 3.16
CA MET A 58 -1.91 -1.63 2.54
C MET A 58 -0.43 -1.23 2.66
N ALA A 59 -0.12 0.05 2.47
CA ALA A 59 1.22 0.58 2.68
C ALA A 59 1.70 0.42 4.14
N ALA A 60 0.80 0.58 5.11
CA ALA A 60 1.11 0.37 6.52
C ALA A 60 1.30 -1.12 6.86
N GLU A 61 0.42 -2.00 6.35
CA GLU A 61 0.56 -3.46 6.48
C GLU A 61 1.89 -3.94 5.91
N LEU A 62 2.26 -3.47 4.72
CA LEU A 62 3.54 -3.79 4.07
C LEU A 62 4.74 -3.07 4.71
N GLY A 63 4.53 -2.29 5.78
CA GLY A 63 5.56 -1.63 6.57
C GLY A 63 6.31 -0.52 5.83
N ILE A 64 5.79 -0.05 4.68
CA ILE A 64 6.39 1.05 3.90
C ILE A 64 5.92 2.43 4.42
N LEU A 65 4.77 2.47 5.10
CA LEU A 65 4.24 3.65 5.79
C LEU A 65 4.17 3.36 7.30
N THR A 66 4.57 4.32 8.15
CA THR A 66 4.52 4.16 9.62
C THR A 66 3.44 5.02 10.29
N SER A 67 2.70 5.79 9.48
CA SER A 67 1.66 6.72 9.92
C SER A 67 0.31 6.20 9.41
N ASN A 68 -0.56 5.76 10.32
CA ASN A 68 -1.96 5.49 10.00
C ASN A 68 -2.75 6.78 10.24
N THR A 69 -2.81 7.66 9.25
CA THR A 69 -3.79 8.74 9.24
C THR A 69 -5.17 8.14 8.95
N SER A 70 -5.78 7.53 9.97
CA SER A 70 -7.08 6.85 9.93
C SER A 70 -8.28 7.78 9.70
N GLY A 71 -8.08 9.07 9.45
CA GLY A 71 -9.12 10.10 9.48
C GLY A 71 -9.42 10.84 8.16
N SER A 72 -8.66 10.66 7.07
CA SER A 72 -8.91 11.39 5.82
C SER A 72 -9.56 10.50 4.75
N TYR A 73 -10.78 10.85 4.35
CA TYR A 73 -11.62 10.15 3.38
C TYR A 73 -11.01 10.01 1.97
N ASN A 74 -9.90 10.71 1.67
CA ASN A 74 -9.15 10.66 0.41
C ASN A 74 -7.64 10.61 0.68
N SER A 75 -7.12 9.49 1.23
CA SER A 75 -5.69 9.29 1.41
C SER A 75 -5.16 8.10 0.60
N PHE A 76 -3.97 8.26 0.04
CA PHE A 76 -3.25 7.19 -0.65
C PHE A 76 -1.74 7.35 -0.44
N CYS A 77 -1.03 6.23 -0.57
CA CYS A 77 0.41 6.18 -0.57
C CYS A 77 0.92 6.12 -2.01
N PHE A 78 1.80 7.04 -2.38
CA PHE A 78 2.54 6.99 -3.64
C PHE A 78 3.98 6.54 -3.39
N SER A 79 4.43 5.51 -4.09
CA SER A 79 5.82 5.06 -4.06
C SER A 79 6.49 5.37 -5.40
N TYR A 80 7.64 6.03 -5.34
CA TYR A 80 8.59 6.21 -6.42
C TYR A 80 9.87 5.47 -6.06
N GLU A 81 10.29 4.52 -6.89
CA GLU A 81 11.42 3.64 -6.62
C GLU A 81 12.39 3.67 -7.79
N ALA A 82 13.63 4.09 -7.56
CA ALA A 82 14.70 4.02 -8.54
C ALA A 82 15.68 2.92 -8.12
N MET A 83 15.66 1.79 -8.82
CA MET A 83 16.24 0.53 -8.33
C MET A 83 17.15 -0.13 -9.37
N LEU A 84 18.21 -0.77 -8.89
CA LEU A 84 18.84 -1.91 -9.55
C LEU A 84 18.33 -3.18 -8.91
N PHE A 85 17.85 -4.14 -9.70
CA PHE A 85 17.20 -5.33 -9.13
C PHE A 85 17.24 -6.56 -10.03
N THR A 86 16.75 -7.66 -9.47
CA THR A 86 16.38 -8.89 -10.17
C THR A 86 15.10 -9.47 -9.58
N ASP A 87 14.35 -10.21 -10.40
CA ASP A 87 13.10 -10.86 -10.00
C ASP A 87 13.34 -12.35 -9.82
N LYS A 88 12.88 -12.90 -8.69
CA LYS A 88 12.79 -14.35 -8.48
C LYS A 88 11.34 -14.75 -8.33
N ILE A 89 10.85 -15.61 -9.23
CA ILE A 89 9.46 -16.07 -9.24
C ILE A 89 9.45 -17.60 -9.12
N VAL A 90 8.47 -18.13 -8.40
CA VAL A 90 8.21 -19.56 -8.22
C VAL A 90 6.77 -19.90 -8.63
N SER A 91 6.57 -21.12 -9.12
CA SER A 91 5.23 -21.62 -9.47
C SER A 91 4.41 -21.97 -8.23
N THR A 92 5.07 -22.41 -7.16
CA THR A 92 4.44 -22.77 -5.89
C THR A 92 4.73 -21.66 -4.87
N PRO A 93 3.71 -20.91 -4.41
CA PRO A 93 3.93 -19.76 -3.56
C PRO A 93 4.40 -20.16 -2.16
N ILE A 94 5.33 -19.37 -1.62
CA ILE A 94 5.78 -19.50 -0.23
C ILE A 94 4.61 -19.19 0.69
N ALA A 95 4.33 -20.14 1.59
CA ALA A 95 3.18 -20.12 2.51
C ALA A 95 1.83 -19.82 1.82
N GLY A 96 1.67 -20.21 0.55
CA GLY A 96 0.43 -19.98 -0.19
C GLY A 96 0.24 -18.55 -0.72
N LYS A 97 1.18 -17.62 -0.45
CA LYS A 97 0.98 -16.17 -0.70
C LYS A 97 2.02 -15.52 -1.59
N ILE A 98 3.31 -15.79 -1.37
CA ILE A 98 4.40 -15.11 -2.07
C ILE A 98 4.84 -15.95 -3.27
N TYR A 99 4.48 -15.50 -4.46
CA TYR A 99 4.87 -16.10 -5.74
C TYR A 99 6.24 -15.63 -6.22
N GLY A 100 6.77 -14.56 -5.65
CA GLY A 100 8.04 -14.00 -6.09
C GLY A 100 8.57 -12.92 -5.17
N THR A 101 9.85 -12.64 -5.30
CA THR A 101 10.55 -11.57 -4.59
C THR A 101 11.44 -10.82 -5.55
N ARG A 102 11.35 -9.50 -5.49
CA ARG A 102 12.23 -8.58 -6.19
C ARG A 102 13.34 -8.17 -5.23
N TRP A 103 14.56 -8.55 -5.57
CA TRP A 103 15.76 -8.26 -4.79
C TRP A 103 16.53 -7.15 -5.46
N GLY A 104 16.97 -6.16 -4.70
CA GLY A 104 17.71 -5.05 -5.28
C GLY A 104 18.20 -4.04 -4.28
N ALA A 105 18.77 -2.97 -4.80
CA ALA A 105 19.24 -1.82 -4.06
C ALA A 105 18.82 -0.55 -4.81
N GLY A 106 18.54 0.52 -4.07
CA GLY A 106 18.13 1.77 -4.66
C GLY A 106 17.45 2.73 -3.70
N LEU A 107 16.79 3.71 -4.31
CA LEU A 107 16.07 4.77 -3.63
C LEU A 107 14.58 4.46 -3.64
N ARG A 108 13.92 4.57 -2.50
CA ARG A 108 12.46 4.60 -2.40
C ARG A 108 12.03 5.93 -1.79
N VAL A 109 11.17 6.64 -2.50
CA VAL A 109 10.47 7.82 -2.02
C VAL A 109 9.02 7.44 -1.80
N VAL A 110 8.55 7.60 -0.57
CA VAL A 110 7.17 7.33 -0.16
C VAL A 110 6.49 8.66 0.11
N LEU A 111 5.37 8.92 -0.53
CA LEU A 111 4.51 10.07 -0.27
C LEU A 111 3.21 9.58 0.38
N ASN A 112 2.90 10.09 1.56
CA ASN A 112 1.59 9.98 2.17
C ASN A 112 0.76 11.19 1.74
N VAL A 113 -0.18 10.97 0.82
CA VAL A 113 -1.02 12.04 0.27
C VAL A 113 -2.38 11.98 0.95
N SER A 114 -2.84 13.11 1.48
CA SER A 114 -4.13 13.25 2.14
C SER A 114 -4.83 14.55 1.74
N ASP A 115 -6.14 14.62 2.01
CA ASP A 115 -6.97 15.81 1.75
C ASP A 115 -6.93 16.29 0.29
N LEU A 116 -6.84 15.35 -0.67
CA LEU A 116 -6.79 15.66 -2.09
C LEU A 116 -8.11 16.31 -2.56
N LYS A 117 -8.03 17.54 -3.05
CA LYS A 117 -9.15 18.30 -3.63
C LYS A 117 -9.15 18.15 -5.15
N GLY A 118 -9.98 17.23 -5.65
CA GLY A 118 -10.20 17.01 -7.10
C GLY A 118 -9.60 15.71 -7.63
N GLU A 119 -9.84 15.43 -8.91
CA GLU A 119 -9.30 14.27 -9.63
C GLU A 119 -7.86 14.56 -10.09
N ALA A 120 -6.90 14.60 -9.16
CA ALA A 120 -5.51 14.74 -9.56
C ALA A 120 -4.98 13.44 -10.18
N GLN A 121 -4.21 13.56 -11.27
CA GLN A 121 -3.46 12.43 -11.80
C GLN A 121 -2.45 11.94 -10.76
N LEU A 122 -2.42 10.63 -10.49
CA LEU A 122 -1.54 9.98 -9.51
C LEU A 122 -0.09 9.85 -10.02
N LYS A 123 0.46 10.92 -10.61
CA LYS A 123 1.85 11.01 -11.09
C LYS A 123 2.66 11.91 -10.16
N PHE A 124 3.93 11.59 -9.95
CA PHE A 124 4.77 12.27 -8.96
C PHE A 124 4.77 13.82 -9.10
N GLY A 125 4.97 14.33 -10.31
CA GLY A 125 4.96 15.78 -10.55
C GLY A 125 3.59 16.44 -10.33
N ALA A 126 2.49 15.72 -10.61
CA ALA A 126 1.14 16.23 -10.36
C ALA A 126 0.82 16.31 -8.85
N ILE A 127 1.36 15.38 -8.06
CA ILE A 127 1.28 15.42 -6.60
C ILE A 127 2.04 16.64 -6.06
N ALA A 128 3.24 16.92 -6.59
CA ALA A 128 4.01 18.11 -6.23
C ALA A 128 3.27 19.42 -6.53
N ALA A 129 2.69 19.54 -7.72
CA ALA A 129 1.86 20.69 -8.08
C ALA A 129 0.61 20.83 -7.17
N SER A 130 -0.02 19.71 -6.81
CA SER A 130 -1.18 19.73 -5.92
C SER A 130 -0.81 20.18 -4.50
N ALA A 131 0.35 19.78 -4.01
CA ALA A 131 0.87 20.21 -2.71
C ALA A 131 1.19 21.72 -2.70
N GLU A 132 1.87 22.22 -3.74
CA GLU A 132 2.21 23.65 -3.90
C GLU A 132 0.97 24.56 -3.86
N LEU A 133 -0.12 24.13 -4.48
CA LEU A 133 -1.38 24.87 -4.55
C LEU A 133 -2.26 24.71 -3.29
N GLY A 134 -1.81 23.98 -2.28
CA GLY A 134 -2.61 23.67 -1.08
C GLY A 134 -3.84 22.80 -1.36
N LEU A 135 -3.81 22.04 -2.47
CA LEU A 135 -4.86 21.11 -2.89
C LEU A 135 -4.65 19.68 -2.37
N ALA A 136 -3.49 19.40 -1.78
CA ALA A 136 -3.17 18.16 -1.09
C ALA A 136 -2.23 18.44 0.07
N LYS A 137 -2.35 17.64 1.14
CA LYS A 137 -1.30 17.54 2.17
C LYS A 137 -0.43 16.35 1.84
N VAL A 138 0.88 16.57 1.78
CA VAL A 138 1.83 15.53 1.40
C VAL A 138 2.96 15.46 2.43
N GLU A 139 3.06 14.32 3.09
CA GLU A 139 4.23 13.96 3.88
C GLU A 139 5.11 13.07 3.01
N TYR A 140 6.42 13.26 3.02
CA TYR A 140 7.34 12.41 2.27
C TYR A 140 8.41 11.78 3.14
N ARG A 141 8.88 10.63 2.69
CA ARG A 141 10.03 9.93 3.25
C ARG A 141 10.91 9.43 2.12
N ILE A 142 12.22 9.57 2.31
CA ILE A 142 13.23 9.03 1.40
C ILE A 142 13.98 7.95 2.16
N ASN A 143 14.01 6.74 1.60
CA ASN A 143 14.71 5.58 2.15
C ASN A 143 15.69 5.06 1.12
N THR A 144 16.89 4.70 1.56
CA THR A 144 17.78 3.82 0.81
C THR A 144 17.52 2.37 1.14
N ILE A 145 17.63 1.51 0.14
CA ILE A 145 17.53 0.06 0.27
C ILE A 145 18.83 -0.52 -0.27
N GLY A 146 19.48 -1.36 0.52
CA GLY A 146 20.71 -2.04 0.08
C GLY A 146 21.98 -1.18 0.02
N PHE A 147 22.00 -0.03 0.70
CA PHE A 147 23.19 0.81 0.85
C PHE A 147 23.80 0.66 2.24
N ASN A 148 25.11 0.45 2.28
CA ASN A 148 25.89 0.39 3.53
C ASN A 148 26.73 1.65 3.78
N ASP A 149 26.74 2.61 2.84
CA ASP A 149 27.50 3.86 2.94
C ASP A 149 26.60 5.01 3.44
N PRO A 150 26.80 5.53 4.67
CA PRO A 150 26.05 6.68 5.18
C PRO A 150 26.25 7.95 4.36
N ALA A 151 27.31 8.08 3.57
CA ALA A 151 27.55 9.24 2.72
C ALA A 151 26.45 9.44 1.68
N ILE A 152 25.72 8.39 1.31
CA ILE A 152 24.58 8.46 0.39
C ILE A 152 23.48 9.40 0.92
N LEU A 153 23.35 9.52 2.24
CA LEU A 153 22.34 10.39 2.87
C LEU A 153 22.58 11.87 2.56
N LYS A 154 23.83 12.26 2.27
CA LYS A 154 24.18 13.64 1.87
C LYS A 154 23.67 14.00 0.49
N LEU A 155 23.22 13.02 -0.31
CA LEU A 155 22.61 13.26 -1.61
C LEU A 155 21.13 13.64 -1.49
N PHE A 156 20.53 13.52 -0.30
CA PHE A 156 19.12 13.77 -0.10
C PHE A 156 18.85 15.23 0.27
N PRO A 157 17.70 15.76 -0.16
CA PRO A 157 17.26 17.05 0.35
C PRO A 157 17.05 16.97 1.86
N ASP A 158 17.35 18.09 2.54
CA ASP A 158 16.98 18.26 3.93
C ASP A 158 15.47 18.06 4.13
N PRO A 159 15.03 17.60 5.32
CA PRO A 159 13.61 17.53 5.64
C PRO A 159 12.93 18.89 5.49
N GLY A 160 11.73 18.90 4.91
CA GLY A 160 10.96 20.12 4.73
C GLY A 160 9.55 19.85 4.24
N GLU A 161 8.88 20.89 3.75
CA GLU A 161 7.57 20.75 3.11
C GLU A 161 7.72 20.13 1.72
N PHE A 162 6.75 19.27 1.36
CA PHE A 162 6.69 18.73 0.02
C PHE A 162 6.06 19.75 -0.94
N ASN A 163 6.85 20.24 -1.88
CA ASN A 163 6.47 21.27 -2.84
C ASN A 163 7.27 21.07 -4.16
N PHE A 164 7.15 21.95 -5.14
CA PHE A 164 7.82 21.76 -6.43
C PHE A 164 9.36 21.81 -6.32
N ALA A 165 9.90 22.64 -5.42
CA ALA A 165 11.34 22.73 -5.18
C ALA A 165 11.89 21.45 -4.55
N THR A 166 11.20 20.91 -3.52
CA THR A 166 11.55 19.64 -2.89
C THR A 166 11.44 18.48 -3.87
N TYR A 167 10.40 18.44 -4.70
CA TYR A 167 10.25 17.46 -5.78
C TYR A 167 11.45 17.47 -6.72
N SER A 168 11.87 18.65 -7.18
CA SER A 168 13.02 18.78 -8.09
C SER A 168 14.31 18.23 -7.46
N LYS A 169 14.56 18.56 -6.18
CA LYS A 169 15.70 18.02 -5.42
C LYS A 169 15.62 16.50 -5.26
N ILE A 170 14.43 15.92 -5.08
CA ILE A 170 14.25 14.46 -5.01
C ILE A 170 14.60 13.79 -6.35
N ILE A 171 14.21 14.39 -7.47
CA ILE A 171 14.56 13.86 -8.80
C ILE A 171 16.07 13.95 -9.04
N GLU A 172 16.71 15.05 -8.65
CA GLU A 172 18.17 15.19 -8.71
C GLU A 172 18.88 14.15 -7.83
N ALA A 173 18.41 13.98 -6.59
CA ALA A 173 18.90 12.95 -5.69
C ALA A 173 18.73 11.55 -6.30
N SER A 174 17.59 11.26 -6.92
CA SER A 174 17.34 10.00 -7.62
C SER A 174 18.33 9.75 -8.75
N ALA A 175 18.67 10.79 -9.54
CA ALA A 175 19.68 10.69 -10.58
C ALA A 175 21.09 10.46 -10.00
N ALA A 176 21.44 11.16 -8.92
CA ALA A 176 22.71 10.99 -8.22
C ALA A 176 22.86 9.58 -7.63
N VAL A 177 21.80 9.05 -6.99
CA VAL A 177 21.79 7.67 -6.48
C VAL A 177 21.95 6.66 -7.61
N LYS A 178 21.25 6.82 -8.74
CA LYS A 178 21.43 5.94 -9.91
C LYS A 178 22.87 5.92 -10.41
N LYS A 179 23.50 7.10 -10.50
CA LYS A 179 24.92 7.20 -10.89
C LYS A 179 25.82 6.50 -9.88
N TYR A 180 25.61 6.75 -8.59
CA TYR A 180 26.36 6.08 -7.52
C TYR A 180 26.23 4.55 -7.61
N MET A 181 25.02 4.03 -7.82
CA MET A 181 24.78 2.59 -7.94
C MET A 181 25.53 1.97 -9.12
N ALA A 182 25.58 2.67 -10.26
CA ALA A 182 26.31 2.21 -11.44
C ALA A 182 27.84 2.17 -11.20
N GLU A 183 28.37 3.12 -10.42
CA GLU A 183 29.80 3.24 -10.14
C GLU A 183 30.29 2.39 -8.96
N ASN A 184 29.36 1.92 -8.10
CA ASN A 184 29.68 1.26 -6.83
C ASN A 184 28.86 -0.02 -6.62
N ILE A 185 28.60 -0.78 -7.69
CA ILE A 185 27.74 -1.97 -7.68
C ILE A 185 28.23 -3.03 -6.67
N ASP A 186 29.56 -3.12 -6.48
CA ASP A 186 30.24 -4.00 -5.53
C ASP A 186 30.00 -3.63 -4.06
N LYS A 187 29.57 -2.39 -3.79
CA LYS A 187 29.24 -1.89 -2.45
C LYS A 187 27.75 -2.01 -2.11
N LEU A 188 26.92 -2.45 -3.06
CA LEU A 188 25.50 -2.61 -2.86
C LEU A 188 25.18 -4.00 -2.29
N GLN A 189 24.20 -4.06 -1.40
CA GLN A 189 23.67 -5.31 -0.89
C GLN A 189 22.22 -5.47 -1.33
N ALA A 190 21.91 -6.55 -2.05
CA ALA A 190 20.55 -6.78 -2.49
C ALA A 190 19.63 -7.07 -1.30
N GLN A 191 18.50 -6.37 -1.24
CA GLN A 191 17.46 -6.53 -0.23
C GLN A 191 16.10 -6.79 -0.89
N PRO A 192 15.19 -7.54 -0.23
CA PRO A 192 13.90 -7.88 -0.80
C PRO A 192 12.94 -6.69 -0.66
N PHE A 193 12.75 -5.92 -1.73
CA PHE A 193 11.98 -4.67 -1.64
C PHE A 193 10.59 -4.74 -2.26
N GLN A 194 10.29 -5.76 -3.06
CA GLN A 194 8.91 -6.06 -3.48
C GLN A 194 8.62 -7.57 -3.42
N VAL A 195 7.34 -7.90 -3.26
CA VAL A 195 6.81 -9.26 -3.25
C VAL A 195 5.72 -9.42 -4.29
N TYR A 196 5.71 -10.54 -5.01
CA TYR A 196 4.69 -10.88 -6.00
C TYR A 196 3.60 -11.70 -5.34
N MET A 197 2.38 -11.17 -5.27
CA MET A 197 1.27 -11.77 -4.54
C MET A 197 -0.07 -11.47 -5.24
N SER A 198 -1.13 -12.16 -4.83
CA SER A 198 -2.48 -11.92 -5.37
C SER A 198 -2.91 -10.48 -5.13
N SER A 199 -3.46 -9.83 -6.15
CA SER A 199 -4.08 -8.51 -6.05
C SER A 199 -5.29 -8.51 -5.13
N GLU A 200 -5.88 -9.67 -4.84
CA GLU A 200 -6.93 -9.82 -3.81
C GLU A 200 -6.41 -9.49 -2.41
N TYR A 201 -5.08 -9.49 -2.21
CA TYR A 201 -4.44 -8.90 -1.03
C TYR A 201 -4.88 -7.45 -0.80
N LYS A 202 -5.19 -6.69 -1.87
CA LYS A 202 -5.67 -5.29 -1.82
C LYS A 202 -6.95 -5.06 -1.01
N ASN A 203 -7.78 -6.08 -0.82
CA ASN A 203 -9.20 -5.86 -0.52
C ASN A 203 -9.61 -6.06 0.94
N ASN A 204 -8.69 -6.45 1.84
CA ASN A 204 -9.18 -7.12 3.04
C ASN A 204 -9.61 -6.22 4.20
N ASP A 205 -9.28 -4.93 4.29
CA ASP A 205 -9.76 -4.10 5.41
C ASP A 205 -10.46 -2.80 4.95
N PHE A 206 -9.97 -2.15 3.89
CA PHE A 206 -10.61 -0.94 3.36
C PHE A 206 -11.89 -1.26 2.59
N ASP A 207 -11.91 -2.28 1.73
CA ASP A 207 -13.15 -2.68 1.06
C ASP A 207 -14.14 -3.34 2.01
N LYS A 208 -13.65 -3.97 3.09
CA LYS A 208 -14.49 -4.40 4.20
C LYS A 208 -15.13 -3.22 4.92
N ALA A 209 -14.34 -2.21 5.29
CA ALA A 209 -14.85 -0.98 5.90
C ALA A 209 -15.82 -0.26 4.95
N ARG A 210 -15.54 -0.19 3.65
CA ARG A 210 -16.46 0.37 2.64
C ARG A 210 -17.73 -0.44 2.51
N ALA A 211 -17.66 -1.77 2.54
CA ALA A 211 -18.85 -2.63 2.50
C ALA A 211 -19.72 -2.42 3.76
N VAL A 212 -19.09 -2.26 4.93
CA VAL A 212 -19.76 -1.98 6.20
C VAL A 212 -20.35 -0.56 6.24
N ILE A 213 -19.60 0.46 5.80
CA ILE A 213 -20.08 1.86 5.69
C ILE A 213 -21.19 1.96 4.65
N TYR A 214 -21.07 1.26 3.53
CA TYR A 214 -22.12 1.15 2.53
C TYR A 214 -23.38 0.54 3.15
N ALA A 215 -23.26 -0.59 3.86
CA ALA A 215 -24.38 -1.24 4.55
C ALA A 215 -25.04 -0.30 5.58
N ALA A 216 -24.24 0.41 6.38
CA ALA A 216 -24.71 1.42 7.32
C ALA A 216 -25.47 2.57 6.63
N ASN A 217 -24.98 3.05 5.49
CA ASN A 217 -25.67 4.08 4.71
C ASN A 217 -26.97 3.56 4.06
N GLN A 218 -27.00 2.31 3.59
CA GLN A 218 -28.23 1.69 3.09
C GLN A 218 -29.28 1.56 4.19
N LEU A 219 -28.87 1.15 5.40
CA LEU A 219 -29.74 1.04 6.56
C LEU A 219 -30.25 2.40 7.03
N LYS A 220 -29.38 3.42 7.06
CA LYS A 220 -29.75 4.83 7.32
C LYS A 220 -30.82 5.34 6.34
N ASN A 221 -30.70 4.96 5.07
CA ASN A 221 -31.66 5.29 4.02
C ASN A 221 -32.91 4.40 4.04
N ARG A 222 -33.04 3.51 5.03
CA ARG A 222 -34.14 2.56 5.20
C ARG A 222 -34.32 1.63 4.00
N ASN A 223 -33.23 1.26 3.35
CA ASN A 223 -33.23 0.22 2.34
C ASN A 223 -33.15 -1.16 3.01
N SER A 224 -33.95 -2.11 2.55
CA SER A 224 -33.88 -3.50 2.99
C SER A 224 -32.54 -4.12 2.59
N LEU A 225 -32.14 -5.18 3.30
CA LEU A 225 -30.91 -5.93 2.99
C LEU A 225 -30.94 -6.45 1.54
N PHE A 226 -32.11 -6.90 1.06
CA PHE A 226 -32.32 -7.28 -0.32
C PHE A 226 -31.94 -6.15 -1.29
N LYS A 227 -32.50 -4.93 -1.09
CA LYS A 227 -32.16 -3.76 -1.92
C LYS A 227 -30.68 -3.39 -1.84
N ALA A 228 -30.09 -3.47 -0.65
CA ALA A 228 -28.68 -3.17 -0.42
C ALA A 228 -27.76 -4.13 -1.19
N ILE A 229 -28.07 -5.44 -1.17
CA ILE A 229 -27.31 -6.48 -1.88
C ILE A 229 -27.49 -6.34 -3.39
N THR A 230 -28.72 -6.16 -3.87
CA THR A 230 -28.98 -5.98 -5.32
C THR A 230 -28.27 -4.74 -5.86
N SER A 231 -28.23 -3.64 -5.09
CA SER A 231 -27.55 -2.40 -5.48
C SER A 231 -26.02 -2.48 -5.36
N ALA A 232 -25.49 -3.48 -4.65
CA ALA A 232 -24.07 -3.67 -4.41
C ALA A 232 -23.36 -4.52 -5.47
N GLN A 233 -24.07 -5.13 -6.43
CA GLN A 233 -23.53 -6.14 -7.34
C GLN A 233 -22.17 -5.75 -7.94
N GLY A 234 -21.15 -6.56 -7.62
CA GLY A 234 -19.77 -6.42 -8.08
C GLY A 234 -18.95 -5.30 -7.43
N LYS A 235 -19.53 -4.48 -6.53
CA LYS A 235 -18.89 -3.30 -5.93
C LYS A 235 -18.47 -3.47 -4.47
N TYR A 236 -19.18 -4.30 -3.71
CA TYR A 236 -18.93 -4.50 -2.28
C TYR A 236 -19.13 -5.96 -1.88
N ASP A 237 -18.47 -6.37 -0.78
CA ASP A 237 -18.59 -7.71 -0.22
C ASP A 237 -20.00 -7.93 0.37
N VAL A 238 -20.74 -8.86 -0.23
CA VAL A 238 -22.12 -9.20 0.16
C VAL A 238 -22.20 -9.85 1.53
N GLY A 239 -21.19 -10.63 1.92
CA GLY A 239 -21.12 -11.28 3.24
C GLY A 239 -21.02 -10.25 4.37
N LEU A 240 -20.25 -9.18 4.16
CA LEU A 240 -20.12 -8.10 5.15
C LEU A 240 -21.35 -7.20 5.23
N ILE A 241 -22.02 -6.95 4.09
CA ILE A 241 -23.31 -6.26 4.10
C ILE A 241 -24.33 -7.06 4.92
N ARG A 242 -24.40 -8.38 4.71
CA ARG A 242 -25.27 -9.27 5.51
C ARG A 242 -24.89 -9.26 6.98
N GLY A 243 -23.60 -9.39 7.31
CA GLY A 243 -23.10 -9.37 8.68
C GLY A 243 -23.47 -8.08 9.43
N PHE A 244 -23.39 -6.93 8.77
CA PHE A 244 -23.79 -5.65 9.38
C PHE A 244 -25.29 -5.58 9.69
N TYR A 245 -26.17 -6.01 8.77
CA TYR A 245 -27.62 -6.05 9.03
C TYR A 245 -27.97 -7.01 10.17
N GLN A 246 -27.30 -8.17 10.24
CA GLN A 246 -27.45 -9.13 11.34
C GLN A 246 -27.00 -8.52 12.68
N MET A 247 -25.88 -7.80 12.70
CA MET A 247 -25.41 -7.07 13.89
C MET A 247 -26.45 -6.05 14.38
N MET A 248 -27.22 -5.45 13.47
CA MET A 248 -28.31 -4.54 13.80
C MET A 248 -29.62 -5.24 14.20
N GLY A 249 -29.64 -6.58 14.19
CA GLY A 249 -30.79 -7.42 14.55
C GLY A 249 -31.75 -7.71 13.40
N ILE A 250 -31.36 -7.44 12.15
CA ILE A 250 -32.19 -7.63 10.96
C ILE A 250 -31.77 -8.91 10.25
N LEU A 251 -32.59 -9.95 10.37
CA LEU A 251 -32.34 -11.28 9.81
C LEU A 251 -33.12 -11.53 8.51
N ASP A 252 -34.30 -10.92 8.36
CA ASP A 252 -35.10 -11.02 7.15
C ASP A 252 -34.60 -10.01 6.10
N GLU A 253 -34.24 -10.53 4.93
CA GLU A 253 -33.70 -9.71 3.84
C GLU A 253 -34.69 -8.68 3.28
N ARG A 254 -35.99 -8.96 3.37
CA ARG A 254 -37.04 -8.09 2.85
C ARG A 254 -37.60 -7.12 3.87
N TYR A 255 -37.17 -7.23 5.13
CA TYR A 255 -37.55 -6.31 6.19
C TYR A 255 -37.25 -4.86 5.81
N GLU A 256 -38.24 -3.99 5.97
CA GLU A 256 -38.08 -2.55 5.79
C GLU A 256 -37.57 -1.91 7.09
N PRO A 257 -36.36 -1.32 7.11
CA PRO A 257 -35.79 -0.77 8.33
C PRO A 257 -36.68 0.30 8.98
N SER A 258 -36.79 0.19 10.31
CA SER A 258 -37.54 1.14 11.13
C SER A 258 -36.77 2.45 11.34
N ARG A 259 -37.45 3.45 11.92
CA ARG A 259 -36.79 4.69 12.37
C ARG A 259 -35.72 4.42 13.43
N ASN A 260 -35.90 3.38 14.26
CA ASN A 260 -34.92 3.02 15.28
C ASN A 260 -33.66 2.41 14.67
N ASP A 261 -33.80 1.58 13.62
CA ASP A 261 -32.67 0.97 12.91
C ASP A 261 -31.85 2.02 12.17
N LYS A 262 -32.55 2.99 11.54
CA LYS A 262 -31.90 4.19 10.99
C LYS A 262 -31.05 4.90 12.06
N ARG A 263 -31.61 5.17 13.23
CA ARG A 263 -30.91 5.88 14.33
C ARG A 263 -29.68 5.11 14.80
N LYS A 264 -29.75 3.78 14.90
CA LYS A 264 -28.59 2.93 15.23
C LYS A 264 -27.50 3.00 14.16
N ALA A 265 -27.88 3.00 12.89
CA ALA A 265 -26.95 3.16 11.77
C ALA A 265 -26.29 4.56 11.77
N GLU A 266 -27.05 5.61 12.09
CA GLU A 266 -26.52 6.98 12.24
C GLU A 266 -25.51 7.07 13.38
N GLN A 267 -25.81 6.45 14.53
CA GLN A 267 -24.89 6.39 15.67
C GLN A 267 -23.58 5.68 15.30
N PHE A 268 -23.66 4.55 14.59
CA PHE A 268 -22.50 3.82 14.10
C PHE A 268 -21.65 4.62 13.10
N LEU A 269 -22.27 5.47 12.27
CA LEU A 269 -21.54 6.33 11.31
C LEU A 269 -20.92 7.57 11.98
N SER A 270 -21.35 7.92 13.18
CA SER A 270 -20.89 9.09 13.94
C SER A 270 -19.83 8.75 15.01
N SER A 271 -19.58 7.48 15.26
CA SER A 271 -18.53 6.95 16.14
C SER A 271 -17.21 6.77 15.39
#